data_AF-Q1HYZ6-F1
#
_entry.id   AF-Q1HYZ6-F1
#
_cell.length_a   1.000
_cell.length_b   1.000
_cell.length_c   1.000
_cell.angle_alpha   90.00
_cell.angle_beta   90.00
_cell.angle_gamma   90.00
#
_symmetry.space_group_name_H-M   'P 1'
#
loop_
_entity.id
_entity.type
_entity.pdbx_description
1 polymer ?
#
loop_
_entity_poly.entity_id
_entity_poly.type
_entity_poly.pdbx_seq_one_letter_code
_entity_poly.pdbx_strand_id
1 'polypeptide(L)'
;DALVRMAQDFSLRYMLVDGHGNFGSVDGDSAAAMRYTEAKMNKIASEMLRDINKNTVDFIPNFDGEEKEPVVLPSRYPNLLVNGSSGIAVGMATNIPPHNLGEVIDGTIALIDNPELTSLELMTYIKGPDFPTAGIIMGKSGIRAAYETGKGRIVVRAKAEIEEENGRHKIIVTELPYQVNKAKLIEYIADLVKDKKITGISDLRDESDREGMRIVIELKRDANPNVTLNLLYKHTKMQDTFGVIMLALVDNQPQILNLKQVLVHYINFQKDVITRRTQFELNKAKERAHILEGLIIALDNIDEVI
;
A
#
# COMPACT_ATOMS: atom_id res chain seq x y z
N ASP A 1 -3.45 -16.40 5.29
CA ASP A 1 -4.15 -15.10 5.23
C ASP A 1 -3.23 -13.90 5.00
N ALA A 2 -2.28 -13.60 5.88
CA ALA A 2 -1.39 -12.43 5.69
C ALA A 2 -0.61 -12.47 4.36
N LEU A 3 -0.02 -13.62 4.03
CA LEU A 3 0.66 -13.85 2.75
C LEU A 3 -0.28 -13.64 1.55
N VAL A 4 -1.51 -14.14 1.64
CA VAL A 4 -2.52 -13.98 0.58
C VAL A 4 -2.82 -12.51 0.33
N ARG A 5 -3.03 -11.73 1.38
CA ARG A 5 -3.28 -10.29 1.29
C ARG A 5 -2.11 -9.55 0.62
N MET A 6 -0.88 -10.02 0.81
CA MET A 6 0.31 -9.43 0.18
C MET A 6 0.45 -9.73 -1.32
N ALA A 7 -0.35 -10.67 -1.84
CA ALA A 7 -0.46 -11.07 -3.25
C ALA A 7 -1.77 -10.60 -3.92
N GLN A 8 -2.56 -9.76 -3.24
CA GLN A 8 -3.79 -9.20 -3.79
C GLN A 8 -3.55 -7.76 -4.26
N ASP A 9 -3.67 -7.53 -5.57
CA ASP A 9 -3.47 -6.23 -6.21
C ASP A 9 -4.50 -5.17 -5.80
N PHE A 10 -5.72 -5.59 -5.45
CA PHE A 10 -6.75 -4.74 -4.88
C PHE A 10 -6.54 -4.43 -3.39
N SER A 11 -5.62 -5.13 -2.70
CA SER A 11 -5.30 -4.87 -1.29
C SER A 11 -3.98 -4.13 -1.10
N LEU A 12 -2.94 -4.41 -1.86
CA LEU A 12 -1.66 -3.71 -1.78
C LEU A 12 -1.39 -2.98 -3.08
N ARG A 13 -1.04 -1.70 -2.99
CA ARG A 13 -0.71 -0.89 -4.16
C ARG A 13 0.48 -1.42 -4.95
N TYR A 14 1.45 -2.01 -4.23
CA TYR A 14 2.59 -2.74 -4.76
C TYR A 14 2.73 -4.07 -4.02
N MET A 15 2.25 -5.14 -4.64
CA MET A 15 2.27 -6.50 -4.06
C MET A 15 3.69 -6.93 -3.67
N LEU A 16 3.82 -7.52 -2.49
CA LEU A 16 5.10 -8.04 -1.97
C LEU A 16 5.27 -9.54 -2.28
N VAL A 17 4.18 -10.21 -2.62
CA VAL A 17 4.15 -11.63 -2.95
C VAL A 17 3.61 -11.79 -4.36
N ASP A 18 4.23 -12.68 -5.12
CA ASP A 18 3.74 -13.17 -6.41
C ASP A 18 3.17 -14.57 -6.18
N GLY A 19 1.87 -14.72 -6.40
CA GLY A 19 1.11 -15.94 -6.08
C GLY A 19 0.59 -16.64 -7.33
N HIS A 20 0.65 -17.97 -7.34
CA HIS A 20 0.01 -18.81 -8.36
C HIS A 20 -1.13 -19.62 -7.76
N GLY A 21 -2.26 -19.65 -8.47
CA GLY A 21 -3.52 -20.24 -8.02
C GLY A 21 -4.55 -19.17 -7.65
N ASN A 22 -5.60 -19.55 -6.94
CA ASN A 22 -6.65 -18.61 -6.52
C ASN A 22 -6.24 -17.91 -5.22
N PHE A 23 -5.95 -16.61 -5.30
CA PHE A 23 -5.61 -15.74 -4.15
C PHE A 23 -6.79 -14.87 -3.69
N GLY A 24 -8.01 -15.19 -4.10
CA GLY A 24 -9.22 -14.43 -3.82
C GLY A 24 -9.49 -13.34 -4.84
N SER A 25 -10.62 -12.66 -4.68
CA SER A 25 -11.12 -11.66 -5.62
C SER A 25 -11.61 -10.39 -4.90
N VAL A 26 -11.79 -9.30 -5.64
CA VAL A 26 -12.41 -8.06 -5.14
C VAL A 26 -13.89 -8.27 -4.74
N ASP A 27 -14.49 -9.37 -5.19
CA ASP A 27 -15.86 -9.80 -4.91
C ASP A 27 -15.95 -10.36 -3.48
N GLY A 28 -14.81 -10.65 -2.86
CA GLY A 28 -14.70 -11.21 -1.51
C GLY A 28 -14.61 -12.72 -1.48
N ASP A 29 -14.36 -13.37 -2.62
CA ASP A 29 -14.06 -14.78 -2.62
C ASP A 29 -12.77 -15.03 -1.85
N SER A 30 -12.82 -16.03 -0.97
CA SER A 30 -11.64 -16.48 -0.24
C SER A 30 -10.61 -17.08 -1.21
N ALA A 31 -9.33 -16.95 -0.84
CA ALA A 31 -8.28 -17.70 -1.51
C ALA A 31 -8.46 -19.21 -1.36
N ALA A 32 -7.90 -19.96 -2.30
CA ALA A 32 -7.81 -21.41 -2.16
C ALA A 32 -6.95 -21.79 -0.95
N ALA A 33 -7.19 -22.98 -0.39
CA ALA A 33 -6.39 -23.50 0.72
C ALA A 33 -4.90 -23.59 0.33
N MET A 34 -4.02 -23.39 1.31
CA MET A 34 -2.56 -23.31 1.12
C MET A 34 -1.91 -24.49 0.37
N ARG A 35 -2.57 -25.65 0.32
CA ARG A 35 -2.10 -26.84 -0.43
C ARG A 35 -2.28 -26.74 -1.95
N TYR A 36 -2.99 -25.72 -2.43
CA TYR A 36 -3.30 -25.50 -3.85
C TYR A 36 -2.65 -24.23 -4.41
N THR A 37 -1.96 -23.47 -3.58
CA THR A 37 -1.36 -22.19 -3.96
C THR A 37 0.15 -22.26 -3.81
N GLU A 38 0.84 -21.60 -4.73
CA GLU A 38 2.28 -21.39 -4.67
C GLU A 38 2.55 -19.90 -4.54
N ALA A 39 3.67 -19.53 -3.91
CA ALA A 39 4.03 -18.14 -3.73
C ALA A 39 5.54 -17.94 -3.74
N LYS A 40 5.97 -16.79 -4.22
CA LYS A 40 7.35 -16.30 -4.13
C LYS A 40 7.36 -14.81 -3.85
N MET A 41 8.53 -14.27 -3.52
CA MET A 41 8.68 -12.82 -3.38
C MET A 41 8.43 -12.12 -4.71
N ASN A 42 7.64 -11.05 -4.69
CA ASN A 42 7.58 -10.12 -5.81
C ASN A 42 8.94 -9.41 -5.94
N LYS A 43 9.32 -8.98 -7.14
CA LYS A 43 10.59 -8.28 -7.39
C LYS A 43 10.78 -7.06 -6.49
N ILE A 44 9.70 -6.31 -6.20
CA ILE A 44 9.80 -5.15 -5.30
C ILE A 44 10.07 -5.54 -3.84
N ALA A 45 9.63 -6.73 -3.40
CA ALA A 45 9.90 -7.21 -2.05
C ALA A 45 11.39 -7.49 -1.82
N SER A 46 12.15 -7.79 -2.88
CA SER A 46 13.62 -7.89 -2.78
C SER A 46 14.27 -6.57 -2.35
N GLU A 47 13.66 -5.42 -2.65
CA GLU A 47 14.11 -4.12 -2.15
C GLU A 47 13.88 -3.94 -0.65
N MET A 48 12.92 -4.65 -0.06
CA MET A 48 12.75 -4.65 1.39
C MET A 48 13.92 -5.37 2.10
N LEU A 49 14.49 -6.40 1.46
CA LEU A 49 15.54 -7.27 2.02
C LEU A 49 16.96 -6.94 1.54
N ARG A 50 17.12 -6.01 0.60
CA ARG A 50 18.41 -5.70 0.01
C ARG A 50 19.42 -5.28 1.09
N ASP A 51 20.61 -5.88 1.03
CA ASP A 51 21.73 -5.70 1.96
C ASP A 51 21.54 -6.25 3.39
N ILE A 52 20.46 -7.02 3.67
CA ILE A 52 20.19 -7.57 5.01
C ILE A 52 21.35 -8.40 5.60
N ASN A 53 22.14 -9.07 4.75
CA ASN A 53 23.29 -9.89 5.14
C ASN A 53 24.58 -9.08 5.41
N LYS A 54 24.51 -7.74 5.39
CA LYS A 54 25.68 -6.85 5.58
C LYS A 54 25.62 -6.09 6.91
N ASN A 55 25.04 -6.72 7.94
CA ASN A 55 24.88 -6.13 9.28
C ASN A 55 24.15 -4.77 9.27
N THR A 56 23.17 -4.61 8.39
CA THR A 56 22.49 -3.32 8.17
C THR A 56 21.33 -3.07 9.12
N VAL A 57 20.86 -4.11 9.81
CA VAL A 57 19.75 -4.07 10.76
C VAL A 57 20.06 -4.98 11.93
N ASP A 58 19.42 -4.73 13.07
CA ASP A 58 19.59 -5.56 14.26
C ASP A 58 18.78 -6.86 14.14
N PHE A 59 19.37 -7.93 14.67
CA PHE A 59 18.77 -9.26 14.73
C PHE A 59 18.64 -9.69 16.19
N ILE A 60 17.50 -10.29 16.52
CA ILE A 60 17.22 -10.87 17.84
C ILE A 60 16.98 -12.38 17.70
N PRO A 61 17.20 -13.18 18.76
CA PRO A 61 16.76 -14.56 18.77
C PRO A 61 15.25 -14.64 18.53
N ASN A 62 14.82 -15.65 17.77
CA ASN A 62 13.41 -16.00 17.62
C ASN A 62 12.85 -16.58 18.93
N PHE A 63 11.57 -16.99 18.94
CA PHE A 63 10.87 -17.38 20.16
C PHE A 63 11.45 -18.62 20.88
N ASP A 64 12.06 -19.55 20.15
CA ASP A 64 12.71 -20.76 20.71
C ASP A 64 14.22 -20.61 20.88
N GLY A 65 14.81 -19.54 20.33
CA GLY A 65 16.24 -19.23 20.42
C GLY A 65 17.13 -20.01 19.45
N GLU A 66 16.57 -20.81 18.54
CA GLU A 66 17.33 -21.58 17.56
C GLU A 66 17.83 -20.72 16.39
N GLU A 67 17.05 -19.72 16.00
CA GLU A 67 17.35 -18.83 14.88
C GLU A 67 17.38 -17.37 15.31
N LYS A 68 17.88 -16.51 14.42
CA LYS A 68 17.82 -15.05 14.57
C LYS A 68 16.90 -14.47 13.52
N GLU A 69 16.05 -13.54 13.94
CA GLU A 69 15.15 -12.80 13.07
C GLU A 69 15.46 -11.29 13.11
N PRO A 70 15.27 -10.58 11.98
CA PRO A 70 15.49 -9.14 11.93
C PRO A 70 14.38 -8.39 12.68
N VAL A 71 14.75 -7.43 13.51
CA VAL A 71 13.78 -6.56 14.22
C VAL A 71 13.04 -5.65 13.23
N VAL A 72 13.75 -5.23 12.17
CA VAL A 72 13.25 -4.40 11.07
C VAL A 72 13.93 -4.81 9.77
N LEU A 73 13.30 -4.53 8.63
CA LEU A 73 13.89 -4.78 7.31
C LEU A 73 14.64 -3.54 6.78
N PRO A 74 15.71 -3.71 5.98
CA PRO A 74 16.43 -2.59 5.35
C PRO A 74 15.54 -1.61 4.57
N SER A 75 14.42 -2.05 4.00
CA SER A 75 13.37 -1.22 3.39
C SER A 75 13.89 -0.15 2.43
N ARG A 76 14.45 -0.55 1.29
CA ARG A 76 15.06 0.38 0.31
C ARG A 76 14.08 1.28 -0.45
N TYR A 77 12.80 1.22 -0.11
CA TYR A 77 11.79 2.21 -0.45
C TYR A 77 10.84 2.45 0.75
N PRO A 78 10.14 3.60 0.82
CA PRO A 78 9.29 3.99 1.94
C PRO A 78 7.95 3.22 1.99
N ASN A 79 8.01 1.92 2.28
CA ASN A 79 6.88 0.99 2.19
C ASN A 79 5.65 1.38 3.03
N LEU A 80 5.86 2.02 4.19
CA LEU A 80 4.75 2.42 5.08
C LEU A 80 3.74 3.35 4.39
N LEU A 81 4.22 4.32 3.61
CA LEU A 81 3.36 5.22 2.85
C LEU A 81 2.90 4.57 1.53
N VAL A 82 3.82 3.89 0.85
CA VAL A 82 3.58 3.30 -0.47
C VAL A 82 2.46 2.25 -0.43
N ASN A 83 2.53 1.31 0.51
CA ASN A 83 1.53 0.24 0.65
C ASN A 83 0.48 0.53 1.73
N GLY A 84 0.70 1.57 2.55
CA GLY A 84 -0.18 1.87 3.67
C GLY A 84 -0.11 0.82 4.78
N SER A 85 -0.99 0.98 5.76
CA SER A 85 -1.15 0.04 6.87
C SER A 85 -2.54 0.22 7.48
N SER A 86 -3.14 -0.86 7.93
CA SER A 86 -4.44 -0.83 8.61
C SER A 86 -4.41 -1.83 9.75
N GLY A 87 -4.79 -1.41 10.95
CA GLY A 87 -4.75 -2.27 12.12
C GLY A 87 -5.51 -1.69 13.30
N ILE A 88 -6.03 -2.58 14.13
CA ILE A 88 -6.72 -2.26 15.39
C ILE A 88 -5.93 -2.93 16.50
N ALA A 89 -5.51 -2.13 17.47
CA ALA A 89 -4.85 -2.60 18.69
C ALA A 89 -5.68 -2.18 19.91
N VAL A 90 -5.17 -2.42 21.12
CA VAL A 90 -5.89 -2.08 22.36
C VAL A 90 -5.85 -0.56 22.56
N GLY A 91 -7.01 0.09 22.45
CA GLY A 91 -7.15 1.54 22.66
C GLY A 91 -6.62 2.43 21.53
N MET A 92 -6.16 1.85 20.42
CA MET A 92 -5.58 2.57 19.29
C MET A 92 -5.87 1.88 17.96
N ALA A 93 -5.84 2.65 16.88
CA ALA A 93 -5.98 2.14 15.52
C ALA A 93 -5.04 2.89 14.58
N THR A 94 -4.57 2.21 13.54
CA THR A 94 -3.82 2.79 12.43
C THR A 94 -4.60 2.55 11.14
N ASN A 95 -4.63 3.57 10.28
CA ASN A 95 -5.24 3.48 8.97
C ASN A 95 -4.56 4.48 8.02
N ILE A 96 -3.47 4.02 7.41
CA ILE A 96 -2.61 4.76 6.49
C ILE A 96 -2.98 4.32 5.07
N PRO A 97 -3.44 5.25 4.21
CA PRO A 97 -3.77 4.89 2.84
C PRO A 97 -2.48 4.66 2.02
N PRO A 98 -2.53 3.84 0.98
CA PRO A 98 -1.43 3.66 0.04
C PRO A 98 -1.18 4.90 -0.82
N HIS A 99 0.04 5.01 -1.34
CA HIS A 99 0.51 6.14 -2.15
C HIS A 99 1.31 5.65 -3.36
N ASN A 100 1.46 6.53 -4.34
CA ASN A 100 2.26 6.24 -5.51
C ASN A 100 3.75 6.18 -5.16
N LEU A 101 4.46 5.13 -5.60
CA LEU A 101 5.88 4.94 -5.30
C LEU A 101 6.75 6.09 -5.80
N GLY A 102 6.51 6.58 -7.02
CA GLY A 102 7.25 7.68 -7.61
C GLY A 102 7.07 8.96 -6.80
N GLU A 103 5.83 9.34 -6.51
CA GLU A 103 5.53 10.55 -5.74
C GLU A 103 6.15 10.52 -4.33
N VAL A 104 6.10 9.37 -3.64
CA VAL A 104 6.71 9.24 -2.31
C VAL A 104 8.24 9.31 -2.39
N ILE A 105 8.87 8.71 -3.41
CA ILE A 105 10.31 8.83 -3.63
C ILE A 105 10.68 10.29 -3.92
N ASP A 106 9.97 10.97 -4.81
CA ASP A 106 10.21 12.38 -5.16
C ASP A 106 10.11 13.27 -3.92
N GLY A 107 9.07 13.08 -3.10
CA GLY A 107 8.91 13.81 -1.83
C GLY A 107 10.01 13.48 -0.81
N THR A 108 10.50 12.23 -0.79
CA THR A 108 11.62 11.83 0.06
C THR A 108 12.91 12.52 -0.37
N ILE A 109 13.21 12.54 -1.67
CA ILE A 109 14.40 13.21 -2.24
C ILE A 109 14.33 14.72 -1.97
N ALA A 110 13.19 15.35 -2.23
CA ALA A 110 12.99 16.78 -1.95
C ALA A 110 13.26 17.12 -0.47
N LEU A 111 12.86 16.25 0.46
CA LEU A 111 13.12 16.44 1.89
C LEU A 111 14.58 16.18 2.29
N ILE A 112 15.29 15.32 1.57
CA ILE A 112 16.75 15.15 1.73
C ILE A 112 17.47 16.44 1.30
N ASP A 113 17.08 17.01 0.16
CA ASP A 113 17.69 18.22 -0.39
C ASP A 113 17.34 19.47 0.44
N ASN A 114 16.11 19.54 0.97
CA ASN A 114 15.66 20.61 1.84
C ASN A 114 14.91 20.07 3.08
N PRO A 115 15.61 19.88 4.21
CA PRO A 115 15.01 19.39 5.46
C PRO A 115 13.94 20.32 6.07
N GLU A 116 13.91 21.59 5.68
CA GLU A 116 12.98 22.58 6.22
C GLU A 116 11.58 22.50 5.58
N LEU A 117 11.41 21.76 4.48
CA LEU A 117 10.12 21.59 3.81
C LEU A 117 9.02 21.22 4.80
N THR A 118 7.91 21.94 4.75
CA THR A 118 6.71 21.68 5.53
C THR A 118 5.90 20.53 4.93
N SER A 119 4.99 19.92 5.71
CA SER A 119 4.07 18.91 5.19
C SER A 119 3.23 19.41 4.00
N LEU A 120 2.93 20.71 3.95
CA LEU A 120 2.18 21.31 2.84
C LEU A 120 3.01 21.48 1.58
N GLU A 121 4.27 21.88 1.71
CA GLU A 121 5.16 21.98 0.55
C GLU A 121 5.45 20.59 -0.03
N LEU A 122 5.54 19.57 0.82
CA LEU A 122 5.64 18.16 0.39
C LEU A 122 4.44 17.71 -0.45
N MET A 123 3.27 18.36 -0.35
CA MET A 123 2.10 18.04 -1.20
C MET A 123 2.30 18.38 -2.68
N THR A 124 3.33 19.16 -3.02
CA THR A 124 3.69 19.41 -4.42
C THR A 124 4.28 18.16 -5.08
N TYR A 125 4.92 17.29 -4.28
CA TYR A 125 5.50 16.03 -4.70
C TYR A 125 4.54 14.86 -4.44
N ILE A 126 3.98 14.77 -3.23
CA ILE A 126 3.04 13.72 -2.80
C ILE A 126 1.63 14.30 -2.80
N LYS A 127 0.89 14.14 -3.89
CA LYS A 127 -0.36 14.89 -4.11
C LYS A 127 -1.51 14.39 -3.25
N GLY A 128 -1.46 13.11 -2.89
CA GLY A 128 -2.49 12.42 -2.13
C GLY A 128 -2.32 10.91 -2.18
N PRO A 129 -3.23 10.16 -1.56
CA PRO A 129 -3.29 8.72 -1.70
C PRO A 129 -3.50 8.25 -3.14
N ASP A 130 -2.96 7.07 -3.45
CA ASP A 130 -3.12 6.36 -4.71
C ASP A 130 -3.61 4.94 -4.38
N PHE A 131 -4.93 4.76 -4.36
CA PHE A 131 -5.56 3.51 -3.96
C PHE A 131 -5.42 2.45 -5.07
N PRO A 132 -5.16 1.17 -4.72
CA PRO A 132 -5.07 0.09 -5.70
C PRO A 132 -6.37 -0.13 -6.49
N THR A 133 -7.52 0.14 -5.88
CA THR A 133 -8.84 0.05 -6.52
C THR A 133 -9.25 1.33 -7.26
N ALA A 134 -8.33 2.31 -7.34
CA ALA A 134 -8.56 3.62 -7.90
C ALA A 134 -9.74 4.37 -7.24
N GLY A 135 -10.68 4.86 -8.04
CA GLY A 135 -11.75 5.74 -7.60
C GLY A 135 -11.35 7.21 -7.58
N ILE A 136 -12.31 8.05 -7.21
CA ILE A 136 -12.19 9.51 -7.29
C ILE A 136 -12.13 10.08 -5.88
N ILE A 137 -11.00 10.67 -5.50
CA ILE A 137 -10.89 11.40 -4.24
C ILE A 137 -11.60 12.75 -4.37
N MET A 138 -12.55 12.99 -3.47
CA MET A 138 -13.39 14.18 -3.48
C MET A 138 -12.78 15.27 -2.57
N GLY A 139 -12.11 16.23 -3.20
CA GLY A 139 -11.51 17.38 -2.52
C GLY A 139 -10.19 17.07 -1.81
N LYS A 140 -9.43 18.12 -1.49
CA LYS A 140 -8.07 18.01 -0.93
C LYS A 140 -7.96 18.34 0.56
N SER A 141 -9.03 18.87 1.18
CA SER A 141 -9.01 19.28 2.59
C SER A 141 -8.72 18.11 3.54
N GLY A 142 -9.29 16.93 3.25
CA GLY A 142 -9.05 15.71 4.01
C GLY A 142 -7.60 15.23 3.94
N ILE A 143 -7.00 15.30 2.74
CA ILE A 143 -5.58 14.97 2.51
C ILE A 143 -4.69 15.94 3.27
N ARG A 144 -4.96 17.24 3.15
CA ARG A 144 -4.20 18.28 3.84
C ARG A 144 -4.19 18.09 5.36
N ALA A 145 -5.38 17.88 5.94
CA ALA A 145 -5.50 17.62 7.38
C ALA A 145 -4.72 16.38 7.81
N ALA A 146 -4.82 15.28 7.04
CA ALA A 146 -4.05 14.07 7.28
C ALA A 146 -2.55 14.34 7.27
N TYR A 147 -2.03 15.03 6.25
CA TYR A 147 -0.60 15.26 6.11
C TYR A 147 -0.02 16.27 7.11
N GLU A 148 -0.82 17.22 7.61
CA GLU A 148 -0.39 18.16 8.64
C GLU A 148 -0.44 17.55 10.05
N THR A 149 -1.44 16.71 10.35
CA THR A 149 -1.75 16.28 11.73
C THR A 149 -1.64 14.79 11.99
N GLY A 150 -1.49 13.97 10.94
CA GLY A 150 -1.61 12.52 11.01
C GLY A 150 -3.05 12.00 11.01
N LYS A 151 -4.06 12.88 11.02
CA LYS A 151 -5.49 12.49 11.01
C LYS A 151 -6.28 13.24 9.96
N GLY A 152 -7.14 12.54 9.24
CA GLY A 152 -7.95 13.16 8.19
C GLY A 152 -9.11 12.28 7.75
N ARG A 153 -10.03 12.87 6.97
CA ARG A 153 -11.17 12.15 6.38
C ARG A 153 -11.18 12.42 4.89
N ILE A 154 -10.94 11.37 4.11
CA ILE A 154 -10.86 11.46 2.65
C ILE A 154 -12.11 10.79 2.09
N VAL A 155 -12.93 11.56 1.37
CA VAL A 155 -14.11 11.00 0.70
C VAL A 155 -13.64 10.42 -0.64
N VAL A 156 -13.96 9.15 -0.88
CA VAL A 156 -13.62 8.44 -2.12
C VAL A 156 -14.92 8.00 -2.77
N ARG A 157 -15.05 8.29 -4.07
CA ARG A 157 -16.24 8.01 -4.86
C ARG A 157 -15.90 7.02 -5.97
N ALA A 158 -16.80 6.10 -6.25
CA ALA A 158 -16.72 5.20 -7.38
C ALA A 158 -16.67 5.98 -8.69
N LYS A 159 -15.92 5.48 -9.67
CA LYS A 159 -15.95 6.04 -11.02
C LYS A 159 -17.13 5.43 -11.75
N ALA A 160 -18.06 6.28 -12.19
CA ALA A 160 -19.25 5.85 -12.90
C ALA A 160 -19.56 6.79 -14.06
N GLU A 161 -20.02 6.21 -15.16
CA GLU A 161 -20.43 6.91 -16.38
C GLU A 161 -21.90 6.58 -16.69
N ILE A 162 -22.61 7.53 -17.31
CA ILE A 162 -24.00 7.34 -17.73
C ILE A 162 -23.98 7.11 -19.24
N GLU A 163 -24.44 5.95 -19.68
CA GLU A 163 -24.62 5.60 -21.08
C GLU A 163 -26.10 5.65 -21.45
N GLU A 164 -26.40 5.92 -22.71
CA GLU A 164 -27.76 5.83 -23.27
C GLU A 164 -27.80 4.81 -24.40
N GLU A 165 -28.73 3.86 -24.32
CA GLU A 165 -28.94 2.85 -25.34
C GLU A 165 -30.45 2.64 -25.56
N ASN A 166 -30.92 2.79 -26.80
CA ASN A 166 -32.32 2.58 -27.19
C ASN A 166 -33.34 3.36 -26.32
N GLY A 167 -32.99 4.59 -25.93
CA GLY A 167 -33.82 5.46 -25.07
C GLY A 167 -33.93 4.98 -23.62
N ARG A 168 -32.98 4.15 -23.16
CA ARG A 168 -32.80 3.79 -21.74
C ARG A 168 -31.40 4.22 -21.29
N HIS A 169 -31.31 4.72 -20.07
CA HIS A 169 -30.04 5.05 -19.46
C HIS A 169 -29.48 3.87 -18.66
N LYS A 170 -28.16 3.75 -18.64
CA LYS A 170 -27.41 2.81 -17.81
C LYS A 170 -26.35 3.58 -17.04
N ILE A 171 -26.14 3.21 -15.78
CA ILE A 171 -24.99 3.68 -15.00
C ILE A 171 -23.97 2.54 -15.02
N ILE A 172 -22.78 2.82 -15.56
CA ILE A 172 -21.68 1.88 -15.64
C ILE A 172 -20.64 2.28 -14.60
N VAL A 173 -20.38 1.41 -13.62
CA VAL A 173 -19.37 1.62 -12.58
C VAL A 173 -18.14 0.80 -12.91
N THR A 174 -16.99 1.46 -13.00
CA THR A 174 -15.71 0.84 -13.42
C THR A 174 -14.67 0.78 -12.30
N GLU A 175 -14.81 1.60 -11.27
CA GLU A 175 -13.88 1.64 -10.13
C GLU A 175 -14.66 1.86 -8.83
N LEU A 176 -14.24 1.22 -7.74
CA LEU A 176 -14.88 1.34 -6.42
C LEU A 176 -13.92 1.92 -5.37
N PRO A 177 -14.45 2.56 -4.31
CA PRO A 177 -13.64 2.98 -3.19
C PRO A 177 -12.85 1.81 -2.56
N TYR A 178 -11.69 2.14 -1.99
CA TYR A 178 -10.78 1.16 -1.41
C TYR A 178 -11.44 0.35 -0.28
N GLN A 179 -11.18 -0.96 -0.25
CA GLN A 179 -11.75 -1.94 0.70
C GLN A 179 -13.28 -2.14 0.61
N VAL A 180 -13.92 -1.65 -0.46
CA VAL A 180 -15.32 -1.97 -0.74
C VAL A 180 -15.42 -3.34 -1.41
N ASN A 181 -16.17 -4.25 -0.80
CA ASN A 181 -16.50 -5.54 -1.39
C ASN A 181 -17.57 -5.37 -2.47
N LYS A 182 -17.28 -5.78 -3.71
CA LYS A 182 -18.18 -5.60 -4.85
C LYS A 182 -19.48 -6.39 -4.69
N ALA A 183 -19.42 -7.67 -4.35
CA ALA A 183 -20.62 -8.52 -4.24
C ALA A 183 -21.60 -8.00 -3.18
N LYS A 184 -21.09 -7.61 -2.01
CA LYS A 184 -21.88 -7.00 -0.92
C LYS A 184 -22.45 -5.65 -1.32
N LEU A 185 -21.74 -4.86 -2.11
CA LEU A 185 -22.26 -3.59 -2.62
C LEU A 185 -23.46 -3.85 -3.55
N ILE A 186 -23.35 -4.81 -4.47
CA ILE A 186 -24.40 -5.18 -5.40
C ILE A 186 -25.64 -5.71 -4.66
N GLU A 187 -25.44 -6.63 -3.71
CA GLU A 187 -26.50 -7.16 -2.85
C GLU A 187 -27.22 -6.02 -2.10
N TYR A 188 -26.46 -5.09 -1.52
CA TYR A 188 -27.03 -3.97 -0.79
C TYR A 188 -27.79 -2.98 -1.69
N ILE A 189 -27.34 -2.75 -2.93
CA ILE A 189 -28.09 -1.96 -3.91
C ILE A 189 -29.43 -2.64 -4.21
N ALA A 190 -29.45 -3.96 -4.41
CA ALA A 190 -30.67 -4.71 -4.67
C ALA A 190 -31.67 -4.60 -3.50
N ASP A 191 -31.20 -4.67 -2.26
CA ASP A 191 -32.02 -4.44 -1.06
C ASP A 191 -32.63 -3.04 -1.03
N LEU A 192 -31.84 -1.99 -1.33
CA LEU A 192 -32.34 -0.61 -1.38
C LEU A 192 -33.40 -0.39 -2.48
N VAL A 193 -33.30 -1.13 -3.59
CA VAL A 193 -34.30 -1.12 -4.66
C VAL A 193 -35.59 -1.83 -4.20
N LYS A 194 -35.46 -2.99 -3.56
CA LYS A 194 -36.59 -3.77 -3.00
C LYS A 194 -37.35 -2.98 -1.94
N ASP A 195 -36.64 -2.29 -1.06
CA ASP A 195 -37.19 -1.42 -0.02
C ASP A 195 -37.75 -0.08 -0.56
N LYS A 196 -37.66 0.15 -1.88
CA LYS A 196 -38.07 1.39 -2.56
C LYS A 196 -37.36 2.65 -2.02
N LYS A 197 -36.20 2.50 -1.38
CA LYS A 197 -35.34 3.64 -0.99
C LYS A 197 -34.66 4.27 -2.19
N ILE A 198 -34.26 3.44 -3.16
CA ILE A 198 -33.80 3.89 -4.48
C ILE A 198 -34.82 3.41 -5.51
N THR A 199 -35.46 4.35 -6.18
CA THR A 199 -36.38 4.05 -7.29
C THR A 199 -35.71 4.34 -8.63
N GLY A 200 -36.26 3.77 -9.70
CA GLY A 200 -35.77 4.02 -11.05
C GLY A 200 -34.70 3.06 -11.55
N ILE A 201 -34.23 2.11 -10.75
CA ILE A 201 -33.41 0.98 -11.21
C ILE A 201 -34.34 -0.13 -11.74
N SER A 202 -34.06 -0.65 -12.93
CA SER A 202 -34.78 -1.77 -13.54
C SER A 202 -34.05 -3.08 -13.40
N ASP A 203 -32.71 -3.07 -13.53
CA ASP A 203 -31.88 -4.26 -13.45
C ASP A 203 -30.48 -3.91 -12.93
N LEU A 204 -29.79 -4.88 -12.35
CA LEU A 204 -28.46 -4.74 -11.77
C LEU A 204 -27.63 -5.98 -12.14
N ARG A 205 -26.53 -5.79 -12.87
CA ARG A 205 -25.68 -6.88 -13.35
C ARG A 205 -24.21 -6.61 -13.07
N ASP A 206 -23.49 -7.67 -12.75
CA ASP A 206 -22.04 -7.68 -12.72
C ASP A 206 -21.53 -8.25 -14.04
N GLU A 207 -20.96 -7.38 -14.87
CA GLU A 207 -20.35 -7.72 -16.15
C GLU A 207 -18.81 -7.61 -16.06
N SER A 208 -18.26 -7.71 -14.84
CA SER A 208 -16.81 -7.72 -14.62
C SER A 208 -16.17 -9.00 -15.18
N ASP A 209 -14.99 -8.86 -15.75
CA ASP A 209 -14.22 -9.96 -16.32
C ASP A 209 -12.73 -9.87 -15.90
N ARG A 210 -11.85 -10.55 -16.63
CA ARG A 210 -10.40 -10.49 -16.38
C ARG A 210 -9.76 -9.18 -16.82
N GLU A 211 -10.40 -8.41 -17.69
CA GLU A 211 -9.90 -7.15 -18.24
C GLU A 211 -10.30 -5.96 -17.35
N GLY A 212 -11.39 -6.06 -16.60
CA GLY A 212 -11.72 -5.05 -15.60
C GLY A 212 -13.05 -5.23 -14.89
N MET A 213 -13.30 -4.32 -13.95
CA MET A 213 -14.55 -4.24 -13.22
C MET A 213 -15.60 -3.50 -14.06
N ARG A 214 -16.82 -4.05 -14.14
CA ARG A 214 -17.95 -3.40 -14.82
C ARG A 214 -19.27 -3.77 -14.18
N ILE A 215 -19.79 -2.88 -13.34
CA ILE A 215 -21.13 -3.03 -12.74
C ILE A 215 -22.13 -2.22 -13.56
N VAL A 216 -23.16 -2.88 -14.07
CA VAL A 216 -24.20 -2.27 -14.91
C VAL A 216 -25.47 -2.10 -14.09
N ILE A 217 -25.91 -0.85 -13.96
CA ILE A 217 -27.17 -0.49 -13.32
C ILE A 217 -28.10 0.05 -14.39
N GLU A 218 -29.05 -0.76 -14.85
CA GLU A 218 -30.02 -0.32 -15.85
C GLU A 218 -31.13 0.48 -15.17
N LEU A 219 -31.55 1.55 -15.84
CA LEU A 219 -32.58 2.44 -15.33
C LEU A 219 -33.90 2.25 -16.09
N LYS A 220 -35.00 2.52 -15.38
CA LYS A 220 -36.35 2.63 -15.98
C LYS A 220 -36.38 3.82 -16.94
N ARG A 221 -37.24 3.76 -17.96
CA ARG A 221 -37.36 4.80 -19.01
C ARG A 221 -37.67 6.20 -18.46
N ASP A 222 -38.37 6.27 -17.34
CA ASP A 222 -38.80 7.51 -16.67
C ASP A 222 -37.83 7.98 -15.58
N ALA A 223 -36.77 7.21 -15.30
CA ALA A 223 -35.82 7.53 -14.24
C ALA A 223 -34.80 8.58 -14.68
N ASN A 224 -34.53 9.57 -13.82
CA ASN A 224 -33.47 10.54 -14.06
C ASN A 224 -32.11 9.94 -13.64
N PRO A 225 -31.16 9.73 -14.57
CA PRO A 225 -29.91 9.03 -14.27
C PRO A 225 -29.02 9.75 -13.26
N ASN A 226 -28.98 11.09 -13.31
CA ASN A 226 -28.18 11.88 -12.37
C ASN A 226 -28.74 11.81 -10.94
N VAL A 227 -30.07 11.78 -10.80
CA VAL A 227 -30.71 11.65 -9.49
C VAL A 227 -30.45 10.27 -8.90
N THR A 228 -30.63 9.21 -9.69
CA THR A 228 -30.35 7.84 -9.24
C THR A 228 -28.89 7.65 -8.88
N LEU A 229 -27.95 8.17 -9.67
CA LEU A 229 -26.51 8.11 -9.37
C LEU A 229 -26.17 8.82 -8.06
N ASN A 230 -26.74 10.00 -7.81
CA ASN A 230 -26.54 10.72 -6.54
C ASN A 230 -27.13 9.97 -5.34
N LEU A 231 -28.29 9.31 -5.49
CA LEU A 231 -28.88 8.46 -4.46
C LEU A 231 -27.97 7.26 -4.17
N LEU A 232 -27.40 6.62 -5.20
CA LEU A 232 -26.44 5.54 -5.04
C LEU A 232 -25.21 6.00 -4.25
N TYR A 233 -24.61 7.15 -4.59
CA TYR A 233 -23.49 7.70 -3.80
C TYR A 233 -23.88 8.03 -2.36
N LYS A 234 -25.11 8.49 -2.10
CA LYS A 234 -25.55 8.87 -0.77
C LYS A 234 -25.85 7.67 0.13
N HIS A 235 -26.42 6.61 -0.45
CA HIS A 235 -26.99 5.50 0.31
C HIS A 235 -26.16 4.23 0.26
N THR A 236 -25.11 4.16 -0.55
CA THR A 236 -24.29 2.94 -0.72
C THR A 236 -22.80 3.24 -0.57
N LYS A 237 -22.00 2.17 -0.55
CA LYS A 237 -20.55 2.25 -0.55
C LYS A 237 -19.93 2.61 -1.92
N MET A 238 -20.75 2.99 -2.91
CA MET A 238 -20.24 3.71 -4.10
C MET A 238 -19.61 5.06 -3.74
N GLN A 239 -19.88 5.61 -2.55
CA GLN A 239 -19.06 6.67 -1.98
C GLN A 239 -18.80 6.34 -0.52
N ASP A 240 -17.53 6.30 -0.13
CA ASP A 240 -17.14 6.01 1.24
C ASP A 240 -16.16 7.06 1.78
N THR A 241 -15.97 7.07 3.10
CA THR A 241 -14.97 7.91 3.75
C THR A 241 -13.83 7.06 4.28
N PHE A 242 -12.63 7.25 3.74
CA PHE A 242 -11.41 6.71 4.30
C PHE A 242 -10.95 7.61 5.47
N GLY A 243 -11.04 7.09 6.70
CA GLY A 243 -10.53 7.78 7.89
C GLY A 243 -9.04 7.54 8.06
N VAL A 244 -8.21 8.54 7.80
CA VAL A 244 -6.75 8.45 7.94
C VAL A 244 -6.35 8.60 9.40
N ILE A 245 -5.56 7.65 9.89
CA ILE A 245 -4.85 7.72 11.17
C ILE A 245 -3.43 7.21 10.94
N MET A 246 -2.47 8.13 10.78
CA MET A 246 -1.05 7.84 10.58
C MET A 246 -0.36 7.52 11.90
N LEU A 247 -0.78 6.42 12.51
CA LEU A 247 -0.17 5.88 13.71
C LEU A 247 0.84 4.80 13.35
N ALA A 248 2.06 4.93 13.85
CA ALA A 248 3.13 3.95 13.70
C ALA A 248 3.92 3.80 15.02
N LEU A 249 4.71 2.74 15.12
CA LEU A 249 5.65 2.57 16.23
C LEU A 249 6.95 3.31 15.90
N VAL A 250 7.34 4.24 16.76
CA VAL A 250 8.64 4.92 16.74
C VAL A 250 9.31 4.59 18.06
N ASP A 251 10.47 3.93 18.01
CA ASP A 251 11.19 3.45 19.18
C ASP A 251 10.30 2.62 20.13
N ASN A 252 9.51 1.72 19.53
CA ASN A 252 8.52 0.87 20.21
C ASN A 252 7.37 1.61 20.91
N GLN A 253 7.20 2.92 20.66
CA GLN A 253 6.09 3.72 21.19
C GLN A 253 5.11 4.10 20.07
N PRO A 254 3.79 3.97 20.28
CA PRO A 254 2.80 4.38 19.30
C PRO A 254 2.76 5.91 19.21
N GLN A 255 3.01 6.44 18.01
CA GLN A 255 2.99 7.86 17.74
C GLN A 255 2.11 8.17 16.52
N ILE A 256 1.32 9.24 16.61
CA ILE A 256 0.63 9.82 15.46
C ILE A 256 1.62 10.75 14.77
N LEU A 257 1.93 10.44 13.52
CA LEU A 257 2.91 11.15 12.73
C LEU A 257 2.22 11.89 11.59
N ASN A 258 2.72 13.07 11.26
CA ASN A 258 2.36 13.78 10.04
C ASN A 258 3.24 13.30 8.85
N LEU A 259 2.95 13.77 7.62
CA LEU A 259 3.66 13.30 6.42
C LEU A 259 5.18 13.52 6.52
N LYS A 260 5.60 14.73 6.91
CA LYS A 260 7.01 15.08 7.08
C LYS A 260 7.69 14.14 8.07
N GLN A 261 7.09 13.94 9.25
CA GLN A 261 7.66 13.10 10.30
C GLN A 261 7.89 11.65 9.83
N VAL A 262 6.92 11.07 9.11
CA VAL A 262 7.08 9.73 8.54
C VAL A 262 8.30 9.65 7.62
N LEU A 263 8.46 10.63 6.71
CA LEU A 263 9.60 10.68 5.80
C LEU A 263 10.92 10.94 6.53
N VAL A 264 10.95 11.80 7.55
CA VAL A 264 12.14 12.05 8.37
C VAL A 264 12.61 10.77 9.07
N HIS A 265 11.69 10.01 9.68
CA HIS A 265 12.02 8.72 10.28
C HIS A 265 12.58 7.74 9.25
N TYR A 266 11.97 7.66 8.07
CA TYR A 266 12.47 6.84 6.98
C TYR A 266 13.88 7.23 6.53
N ILE A 267 14.14 8.52 6.31
CA ILE A 267 15.44 9.04 5.89
C ILE A 267 16.52 8.74 6.95
N ASN A 268 16.21 8.99 8.23
CA ASN A 268 17.14 8.71 9.32
C ASN A 268 17.48 7.22 9.41
N PHE A 269 16.48 6.35 9.25
CA PHE A 269 16.70 4.91 9.20
C PHE A 269 17.57 4.52 8.00
N GLN A 270 17.33 5.07 6.80
CA GLN A 270 18.16 4.80 5.63
C GLN A 270 19.61 5.27 5.81
N LYS A 271 19.85 6.38 6.52
CA LYS A 271 21.22 6.83 6.86
C LYS A 271 21.95 5.79 7.72
N ASP A 272 21.30 5.21 8.72
CA ASP A 272 21.89 4.16 9.56
C ASP A 272 22.19 2.90 8.72
N VAL A 273 21.22 2.42 7.95
CA VAL A 273 21.38 1.26 7.04
C VAL A 273 22.58 1.45 6.10
N ILE A 274 22.69 2.61 5.45
CA ILE A 274 23.80 2.90 4.53
C ILE A 274 25.14 3.00 5.25
N THR A 275 25.17 3.63 6.42
CA THR A 275 26.39 3.75 7.24
C THR A 275 26.90 2.37 7.65
N ARG A 276 26.02 1.52 8.21
CA ARG A 276 26.34 0.15 8.62
C ARG A 276 26.84 -0.69 7.44
N ARG A 277 26.16 -0.62 6.30
CA ARG A 277 26.58 -1.32 5.07
C ARG A 277 27.99 -0.90 4.64
N THR A 278 28.24 0.40 4.63
CA THR A 278 29.54 0.97 4.22
C THR A 278 30.65 0.52 5.16
N GLN A 279 30.38 0.50 6.47
CA GLN A 279 31.33 0.00 7.47
C GLN A 279 31.60 -1.51 7.30
N PHE A 280 30.57 -2.30 7.02
CA PHE A 280 30.71 -3.74 6.76
C PHE A 280 31.62 -4.00 5.55
N GLU A 281 31.38 -3.30 4.43
CA GLU A 281 32.17 -3.44 3.21
C GLU A 281 33.62 -2.97 3.42
N LEU A 282 33.83 -1.88 4.17
CA LEU A 282 35.16 -1.39 4.53
C LEU A 282 35.93 -2.42 5.37
N ASN A 283 35.29 -3.01 6.37
CA ASN A 283 35.94 -4.02 7.23
C ASN A 283 36.35 -5.25 6.42
N LYS A 284 35.45 -5.77 5.57
CA LYS A 284 35.74 -6.90 4.69
C LYS A 284 36.89 -6.60 3.71
N ALA A 285 36.93 -5.37 3.18
CA ALA A 285 38.01 -4.94 2.30
C ALA A 285 39.36 -4.86 3.04
N LYS A 286 39.37 -4.34 4.27
CA LYS A 286 40.58 -4.28 5.13
C LYS A 286 41.10 -5.66 5.51
N GLU A 287 40.22 -6.58 5.91
CA GLU A 287 40.58 -7.97 6.21
C GLU A 287 41.20 -8.65 4.99
N ARG A 288 40.61 -8.43 3.81
CA ARG A 288 41.15 -8.97 2.56
C ARG A 288 42.52 -8.37 2.21
N ALA A 289 42.68 -7.05 2.36
CA ALA A 289 43.95 -6.37 2.12
C ALA A 289 45.06 -6.93 3.04
N HIS A 290 44.76 -7.12 4.33
CA HIS A 290 45.70 -7.67 5.29
C HIS A 290 46.18 -9.08 4.92
N ILE A 291 45.27 -9.97 4.49
CA ILE A 291 45.64 -11.31 4.00
C ILE A 291 46.52 -11.21 2.75
N LEU A 292 46.18 -10.32 1.81
CA LEU A 292 46.95 -10.15 0.57
C LEU A 292 48.35 -9.60 0.84
N GLU A 293 48.52 -8.66 1.77
CA GLU A 293 49.84 -8.17 2.21
C GLU A 293 50.70 -9.32 2.75
N GLY A 294 50.13 -10.18 3.61
CA GLY A 294 50.83 -11.37 4.10
C GLY A 294 51.21 -12.35 2.99
N LEU A 295 50.32 -12.58 2.02
CA LEU A 295 50.62 -13.45 0.87
C LEU A 295 51.70 -12.89 -0.05
N ILE A 296 51.77 -11.56 -0.23
CA ILE A 296 52.85 -10.91 -0.99
C ILE A 296 54.19 -11.17 -0.31
N ILE A 297 54.28 -10.93 1.00
CA ILE A 297 55.50 -11.17 1.77
C ILE A 297 55.90 -12.65 1.72
N ALA A 298 54.93 -13.57 1.84
CA ALA A 298 55.20 -15.01 1.76
C ALA A 298 55.69 -15.44 0.37
N LEU A 299 55.13 -14.86 -0.70
CA LEU A 299 55.58 -15.10 -2.08
C LEU A 299 57.01 -14.58 -2.31
N ASP A 300 57.36 -13.44 -1.73
CA ASP A 300 58.71 -12.86 -1.83
C ASP A 300 59.77 -13.70 -1.09
N ASN A 301 59.36 -14.52 -0.12
CA ASN A 301 60.23 -15.37 0.73
C ASN A 301 59.80 -16.84 0.66
N ILE A 302 59.43 -17.31 -0.53
CA ILE A 302 58.73 -18.60 -0.69
C ILE A 302 59.57 -19.80 -0.24
N ASP A 303 60.88 -19.76 -0.42
CA ASP A 303 61.77 -20.87 -0.07
C ASP A 303 61.94 -21.00 1.46
N GLU A 304 61.94 -19.89 2.21
CA GLU A 304 62.00 -19.92 3.69
C GLU A 304 60.67 -20.27 4.35
N VAL A 305 59.55 -20.02 3.66
CA VAL A 305 58.20 -20.37 4.14
C VAL A 305 57.90 -21.86 3.96
N ILE A 306 58.50 -22.53 2.97
CA ILE A 306 58.38 -23.97 2.68
C ILE A 306 59.21 -24.80 3.67
#